data_AF-A0A7X7FWR2-F1
#
_entry.id   AF-A0A7X7FWR2-F1
#
_cell.length_a   1.000
_cell.length_b   1.000
_cell.length_c   1.000
_cell.angle_alpha   90.00
_cell.angle_beta   90.00
_cell.angle_gamma   90.00
#
_symmetry.space_group_name_H-M   'P 1'
#
loop_
_entity.id
_entity.type
_entity.pdbx_description
1 polymer ?
#
loop_
_entity_poly.entity_id
_entity_poly.type
_entity_poly.pdbx_seq_one_letter_code
_entity_poly.pdbx_strand_id
1 'polypeptide(L)'
;YKIGAKFGLYRVNGDVKRKDSTQKFLEIVNGEGYKDEDSLAAELIEKLENLKSVHFEWNNFYNEYSHAVSIDKSLGNKGIPTAARKVFVKVVCLCYAGNGKGYREGVDERAVSYYEKFIKFFKVPEVVDFLNLFADSEFTTNLNKSKPDNRMRDIAKALKNTTTDVHINKALDVIINFPLKALGNVSGDTRFKEPMKYVK
;
A
#
# COMPACT_ATOMS: atom_id res chain seq x y z
N TYR A 1 8.12 -17.09 -21.32
CA TYR A 1 9.01 -15.92 -21.56
C TYR A 1 8.65 -15.12 -22.81
N LYS A 2 8.77 -15.65 -24.04
CA LYS A 2 8.52 -14.89 -25.30
C LYS A 2 7.16 -14.16 -25.36
N ILE A 3 6.10 -14.77 -24.84
CA ILE A 3 4.75 -14.17 -24.83
C ILE A 3 4.63 -13.00 -23.84
N GLY A 4 5.26 -13.11 -22.67
CA GLY A 4 5.30 -12.01 -21.70
C GLY A 4 6.10 -10.81 -22.20
N ALA A 5 7.22 -11.03 -22.91
CA ALA A 5 7.95 -9.94 -23.57
C ALA A 5 7.13 -9.24 -24.66
N LYS A 6 6.33 -10.01 -25.43
CA LYS A 6 5.38 -9.44 -26.40
C LYS A 6 4.31 -8.59 -25.74
N PHE A 7 3.83 -8.98 -24.56
CA PHE A 7 2.89 -8.16 -23.78
C PHE A 7 3.47 -6.77 -23.48
N GLY A 8 4.69 -6.71 -22.94
CA GLY A 8 5.38 -5.45 -22.66
C GLY A 8 5.57 -4.59 -23.92
N LEU A 9 5.96 -5.21 -25.04
CA LEU A 9 6.10 -4.53 -26.33
C LEU A 9 4.77 -3.91 -26.81
N TYR A 10 3.67 -4.67 -26.76
CA TYR A 10 2.36 -4.16 -27.18
C TYR A 10 1.85 -3.04 -26.26
N ARG A 11 2.12 -3.14 -24.95
CA ARG A 11 1.79 -2.09 -23.97
C ARG A 11 2.53 -0.78 -24.27
N VAL A 12 3.84 -0.83 -24.44
CA VAL A 12 4.68 0.36 -24.71
C VAL A 12 4.29 1.03 -26.04
N ASN A 13 3.88 0.24 -27.03
CA ASN A 13 3.47 0.77 -28.34
C ASN A 13 1.99 1.21 -28.41
N GLY A 14 1.23 1.11 -27.32
CA GLY A 14 -0.21 1.44 -27.32
C GLY A 14 -1.09 0.51 -28.15
N ASP A 15 -0.63 -0.70 -28.49
CA ASP A 15 -1.40 -1.70 -29.24
C ASP A 15 -2.35 -2.46 -28.31
N VAL A 16 -3.45 -1.79 -27.94
CA VAL A 16 -4.44 -2.28 -26.96
C VAL A 16 -5.01 -3.64 -27.35
N LYS A 17 -5.34 -3.86 -28.63
CA LYS A 17 -5.94 -5.13 -29.10
C LYS A 17 -5.00 -6.31 -28.88
N ARG A 18 -3.72 -6.18 -29.26
CA ARG A 18 -2.75 -7.27 -29.08
C ARG A 18 -2.33 -7.42 -27.62
N LYS A 19 -2.23 -6.32 -26.87
CA LYS A 19 -2.02 -6.34 -25.42
C LYS A 19 -3.10 -7.17 -24.73
N ASP A 20 -4.38 -6.87 -24.98
CA ASP A 20 -5.52 -7.54 -24.34
C ASP A 20 -5.64 -9.01 -24.78
N SER A 21 -5.34 -9.33 -26.04
CA SER A 21 -5.33 -10.71 -26.52
C SER A 21 -4.21 -11.52 -25.85
N THR A 22 -3.04 -10.91 -25.67
CA THR A 22 -1.91 -11.51 -24.96
C THR A 22 -2.22 -11.70 -23.48
N GLN A 23 -2.89 -10.73 -22.85
CA GLN A 23 -3.39 -10.83 -21.47
C GLN A 23 -4.27 -12.06 -21.30
N LYS A 24 -5.32 -12.18 -22.11
CA LYS A 24 -6.25 -13.32 -22.05
C LYS A 24 -5.55 -14.66 -22.24
N PHE A 25 -4.60 -14.74 -23.17
CA PHE A 25 -3.81 -15.95 -23.35
C PHE A 25 -3.03 -16.30 -22.08
N LEU A 26 -2.35 -15.32 -21.47
CA LEU A 26 -1.58 -15.53 -20.25
C LEU A 26 -2.49 -15.94 -19.07
N GLU A 27 -3.68 -15.36 -18.94
CA GLU A 27 -4.67 -15.78 -17.93
C GLU A 27 -5.10 -17.24 -18.14
N ILE A 28 -5.43 -17.64 -19.38
CA ILE A 28 -5.86 -19.01 -19.71
C ILE A 28 -4.78 -20.04 -19.35
N VAL A 29 -3.52 -19.72 -19.59
CA VAL A 29 -2.40 -20.66 -19.32
C VAL A 29 -1.76 -20.47 -17.95
N ASN A 30 -2.35 -19.65 -17.06
CA ASN A 30 -1.75 -19.24 -15.77
C ASN A 30 -0.31 -18.71 -15.91
N GLY A 31 -0.03 -18.03 -17.01
CA GLY A 31 1.28 -17.52 -17.42
C GLY A 31 1.52 -16.05 -17.08
N GLU A 32 0.66 -15.40 -16.32
CA GLU A 32 0.77 -13.96 -16.00
C GLU A 32 2.10 -13.59 -15.34
N GLY A 33 2.67 -14.52 -14.56
CA GLY A 33 3.99 -14.39 -13.97
C GLY A 33 5.16 -14.33 -14.96
N TYR A 34 4.94 -14.55 -16.27
CA TYR A 34 5.98 -14.43 -17.30
C TYR A 34 6.07 -13.04 -17.94
N LYS A 35 5.20 -12.08 -17.56
CA LYS A 35 5.36 -10.68 -17.93
C LYS A 35 6.67 -10.11 -17.39
N ASP A 36 7.22 -9.11 -18.06
CA ASP A 36 8.36 -8.34 -17.55
C ASP A 36 8.00 -7.56 -16.28
N GLU A 37 9.00 -7.23 -15.47
CA GLU A 37 8.81 -6.57 -14.17
C GLU A 37 8.10 -5.22 -14.30
N ASP A 38 8.43 -4.43 -15.34
CA ASP A 38 7.79 -3.13 -15.59
C ASP A 38 6.31 -3.29 -15.90
N SER A 39 5.94 -4.29 -16.70
CA SER A 39 4.54 -4.60 -17.00
C SER A 39 3.78 -5.09 -15.76
N LEU A 40 4.41 -5.91 -14.90
CA LEU A 40 3.81 -6.33 -13.63
C LEU A 40 3.62 -5.16 -12.67
N ALA A 41 4.62 -4.27 -12.57
CA ALA A 41 4.54 -3.08 -11.75
C ALA A 41 3.46 -2.11 -12.24
N ALA A 42 3.37 -1.88 -13.55
CA ALA A 42 2.35 -1.02 -14.14
C ALA A 42 0.92 -1.52 -13.87
N GLU A 43 0.68 -2.82 -14.03
CA GLU A 43 -0.61 -3.44 -13.71
C GLU A 43 -0.95 -3.34 -12.21
N LEU A 44 0.04 -3.55 -11.34
CA LEU A 44 -0.14 -3.40 -9.90
C LEU A 44 -0.48 -1.95 -9.52
N ILE A 45 0.20 -0.97 -10.12
CA ILE A 45 -0.09 0.46 -9.91
C ILE A 45 -1.54 0.77 -10.33
N GLU A 46 -1.98 0.30 -11.50
CA GLU A 46 -3.36 0.48 -11.95
C GLU A 46 -4.38 -0.10 -10.95
N LYS A 47 -4.12 -1.31 -10.43
CA LYS A 47 -4.96 -1.94 -9.39
C LYS A 47 -4.98 -1.15 -8.08
N LEU A 48 -3.84 -0.59 -7.67
CA LEU A 48 -3.72 0.24 -6.46
C LEU A 48 -4.47 1.57 -6.60
N GLU A 49 -4.35 2.24 -7.75
CA GLU A 49 -5.09 3.49 -8.01
C GLU A 49 -6.60 3.24 -8.04
N ASN A 50 -7.05 2.13 -8.62
CA ASN A 50 -8.45 1.73 -8.58
C ASN A 50 -8.93 1.47 -7.14
N LEU A 51 -8.14 0.74 -6.33
CA LEU A 51 -8.46 0.54 -4.91
C LEU A 51 -8.54 1.87 -4.16
N LYS A 52 -7.58 2.78 -4.40
CA LYS A 52 -7.56 4.11 -3.80
C LYS A 52 -8.78 4.94 -4.18
N SER A 53 -9.21 4.88 -5.46
CA SER A 53 -10.43 5.54 -5.91
C SER A 53 -11.64 5.05 -5.12
N VAL A 54 -11.80 3.73 -5.01
CA VAL A 54 -12.88 3.08 -4.24
C VAL A 54 -12.83 3.47 -2.75
N HIS A 55 -11.64 3.61 -2.17
CA HIS A 55 -11.47 4.02 -0.77
C HIS A 55 -12.11 5.38 -0.46
N PHE A 56 -12.08 6.30 -1.42
CA PHE A 56 -12.65 7.64 -1.26
C PHE A 56 -14.15 7.74 -1.61
N GLU A 57 -14.76 6.66 -2.08
CA GLU A 57 -16.20 6.60 -2.32
C GLU A 57 -16.99 6.49 -1.00
N TRP A 58 -18.26 6.90 -1.05
CA TRP A 58 -19.15 6.88 0.12
C TRP A 58 -19.36 5.47 0.70
N ASN A 59 -19.31 4.44 -0.13
CA ASN A 59 -19.57 3.03 0.20
C ASN A 59 -18.29 2.17 0.17
N ASN A 60 -17.11 2.77 0.40
CA ASN A 60 -15.82 2.08 0.37
C ASN A 60 -15.80 0.78 1.20
N PHE A 61 -16.47 0.79 2.36
CA PHE A 61 -16.58 -0.34 3.28
C PHE A 61 -17.31 -1.59 2.75
N TYR A 62 -17.86 -1.54 1.53
CA TYR A 62 -18.42 -2.71 0.83
C TYR A 62 -17.65 -3.12 -0.42
N ASN A 63 -16.75 -2.27 -0.92
CA ASN A 63 -16.23 -2.38 -2.27
C ASN A 63 -14.72 -2.66 -2.32
N GLU A 64 -13.97 -2.37 -1.25
CA GLU A 64 -12.52 -2.56 -1.23
C GLU A 64 -12.08 -4.04 -1.34
N TYR A 65 -12.90 -5.00 -0.89
CA TYR A 65 -12.54 -6.42 -0.85
C TYR A 65 -12.10 -7.01 -2.20
N SER A 66 -12.89 -6.80 -3.26
CA SER A 66 -12.58 -7.37 -4.59
C SER A 66 -11.26 -6.84 -5.16
N HIS A 67 -10.94 -5.58 -4.86
CA HIS A 67 -9.69 -4.95 -5.24
C HIS A 67 -8.51 -5.52 -4.45
N ALA A 68 -8.66 -5.72 -3.14
CA ALA A 68 -7.63 -6.34 -2.30
C ALA A 68 -7.30 -7.78 -2.78
N VAL A 69 -8.31 -8.58 -3.13
CA VAL A 69 -8.13 -9.92 -3.73
C VAL A 69 -7.37 -9.85 -5.05
N SER A 70 -7.70 -8.87 -5.91
CA SER A 70 -7.04 -8.69 -7.21
C SER A 70 -5.56 -8.31 -7.06
N ILE A 71 -5.23 -7.45 -6.09
CA ILE A 71 -3.86 -7.06 -5.76
C ILE A 71 -3.06 -8.27 -5.22
N ASP A 72 -3.67 -9.08 -4.34
CA ASP A 72 -3.01 -10.26 -3.78
C ASP A 72 -2.59 -11.26 -4.86
N LYS A 73 -3.47 -11.48 -5.85
CA LYS A 73 -3.17 -12.32 -7.02
C LYS A 73 -2.00 -11.77 -7.84
N SER A 74 -1.92 -10.45 -8.03
CA SER A 74 -0.84 -9.81 -8.79
C SER A 74 0.52 -9.88 -8.09
N LEU A 75 0.57 -9.75 -6.76
CA LEU A 75 1.82 -9.87 -6.00
C LEU A 75 2.39 -11.29 -6.09
N GLY A 76 1.52 -12.31 -5.99
CA GLY A 76 1.93 -13.70 -5.87
C GLY A 76 2.97 -13.88 -4.76
N ASN A 77 4.05 -14.61 -5.06
CA ASN A 77 5.18 -14.82 -4.12
C ASN A 77 6.40 -13.93 -4.42
N LYS A 78 6.28 -12.95 -5.32
CA LYS A 78 7.42 -12.22 -5.88
C LYS A 78 7.81 -10.98 -5.07
N GLY A 79 7.02 -10.61 -4.06
CA GLY A 79 7.20 -9.38 -3.29
C GLY A 79 6.68 -8.14 -4.01
N ILE A 80 6.96 -6.96 -3.45
CA ILE A 80 6.49 -5.68 -3.98
C ILE A 80 7.49 -5.18 -5.06
N PRO A 81 7.06 -4.98 -6.32
CA PRO A 81 7.92 -4.42 -7.37
C PRO A 81 8.44 -3.02 -6.99
N THR A 82 9.72 -2.75 -7.25
CA THR A 82 10.37 -1.49 -6.84
C THR A 82 9.63 -0.25 -7.38
N ALA A 83 9.19 -0.31 -8.64
CA ALA A 83 8.48 0.80 -9.29
C ALA A 83 7.08 1.07 -8.68
N ALA A 84 6.46 0.07 -8.05
CA ALA A 84 5.14 0.20 -7.41
C ALA A 84 5.24 0.48 -5.90
N ARG A 85 6.42 0.35 -5.28
CA ARG A 85 6.61 0.30 -3.82
C ARG A 85 5.95 1.45 -3.07
N LYS A 86 6.23 2.70 -3.45
CA LYS A 86 5.70 3.88 -2.76
C LYS A 86 4.16 3.96 -2.83
N VAL A 87 3.60 3.70 -4.01
CA VAL A 87 2.14 3.68 -4.22
C VAL A 87 1.52 2.54 -3.41
N PHE A 88 2.16 1.36 -3.42
CA PHE A 88 1.73 0.20 -2.66
C PHE A 88 1.65 0.50 -1.17
N VAL A 89 2.73 1.00 -0.58
CA VAL A 89 2.80 1.35 0.84
C VAL A 89 1.73 2.37 1.21
N LYS A 90 1.61 3.45 0.42
CA LYS A 90 0.61 4.49 0.64
C LYS A 90 -0.82 3.95 0.62
N VAL A 91 -1.20 3.26 -0.45
CA VAL A 91 -2.58 2.77 -0.65
C VAL A 91 -2.95 1.71 0.38
N VAL A 92 -2.05 0.77 0.67
CA VAL A 92 -2.31 -0.28 1.66
C VAL A 92 -2.50 0.31 3.06
N CYS A 93 -1.61 1.22 3.49
CA CYS A 93 -1.73 1.86 4.80
C CYS A 93 -2.99 2.75 4.88
N LEU A 94 -3.33 3.48 3.81
CA LEU A 94 -4.53 4.32 3.74
C LEU A 94 -5.81 3.48 3.87
N CYS A 95 -5.95 2.41 3.08
CA CYS A 95 -7.13 1.54 3.13
C CYS A 95 -7.22 0.77 4.45
N TYR A 96 -6.08 0.33 4.99
CA TYR A 96 -6.06 -0.27 6.32
C TYR A 96 -6.50 0.71 7.40
N ALA A 97 -6.07 1.97 7.36
CA ALA A 97 -6.50 2.99 8.31
C ALA A 97 -8.02 3.17 8.29
N GLY A 98 -8.60 3.19 7.10
CA GLY A 98 -10.00 3.57 6.90
C GLY A 98 -10.20 5.08 6.92
N ASN A 99 -11.43 5.48 6.64
CA ASN A 99 -11.81 6.90 6.70
C ASN A 99 -12.48 7.31 8.03
N GLY A 100 -12.74 6.36 8.94
CA GLY A 100 -13.34 6.63 10.24
C GLY A 100 -14.80 7.08 10.19
N LYS A 101 -15.51 6.87 9.08
CA LYS A 101 -16.89 7.29 8.84
C LYS A 101 -17.80 6.09 8.55
N GLY A 102 -19.11 6.26 8.76
CA GLY A 102 -20.10 5.28 8.32
C GLY A 102 -20.04 3.93 9.06
N TYR A 103 -20.51 2.88 8.40
CA TYR A 103 -20.57 1.53 8.96
C TYR A 103 -19.15 0.95 9.14
N ARG A 104 -18.93 0.23 10.24
CA ARG A 104 -17.61 -0.33 10.62
C ARG A 104 -16.50 0.73 10.66
N GLU A 105 -16.85 2.00 10.88
CA GLU A 105 -15.91 3.14 10.88
C GLU A 105 -15.05 3.21 9.59
N GLY A 106 -15.63 2.83 8.45
CA GLY A 106 -15.11 3.24 7.13
C GLY A 106 -14.06 2.32 6.55
N VAL A 107 -14.11 1.03 6.89
CA VAL A 107 -13.23 -0.02 6.36
C VAL A 107 -14.04 -1.24 5.95
N ASP A 108 -13.71 -1.84 4.80
CA ASP A 108 -14.21 -3.17 4.45
C ASP A 108 -13.49 -4.23 5.29
N GLU A 109 -14.17 -4.73 6.32
CA GLU A 109 -13.63 -5.76 7.21
C GLU A 109 -13.16 -7.03 6.49
N ARG A 110 -13.71 -7.34 5.31
CA ARG A 110 -13.27 -8.50 4.52
C ARG A 110 -11.91 -8.25 3.88
N ALA A 111 -11.57 -6.99 3.60
CA ALA A 111 -10.28 -6.59 3.01
C ALA A 111 -9.16 -6.50 4.06
N VAL A 112 -9.49 -6.36 5.35
CA VAL A 112 -8.51 -6.15 6.43
C VAL A 112 -7.44 -7.24 6.48
N SER A 113 -7.81 -8.51 6.35
CA SER A 113 -6.85 -9.62 6.38
C SER A 113 -5.84 -9.58 5.24
N TYR A 114 -6.23 -9.03 4.07
CA TYR A 114 -5.34 -8.81 2.94
C TYR A 114 -4.36 -7.67 3.22
N TYR A 115 -4.84 -6.55 3.78
CA TYR A 115 -3.96 -5.45 4.17
C TYR A 115 -2.94 -5.87 5.22
N GLU A 116 -3.35 -6.65 6.22
CA GLU A 116 -2.43 -7.22 7.22
C GLU A 116 -1.42 -8.16 6.58
N LYS A 117 -1.84 -8.98 5.60
CA LYS A 117 -0.93 -9.81 4.80
C LYS A 117 0.07 -8.95 4.02
N PHE A 118 -0.38 -7.86 3.41
CA PHE A 118 0.48 -6.95 2.64
C PHE A 118 1.49 -6.22 3.51
N ILE A 119 1.08 -5.74 4.69
CA ILE A 119 1.97 -5.06 5.64
C ILE A 119 3.07 -6.02 6.12
N LYS A 120 2.79 -7.33 6.24
CA LYS A 120 3.81 -8.34 6.57
C LYS A 120 4.89 -8.50 5.49
N PHE A 121 4.66 -8.03 4.26
CA PHE A 121 5.70 -7.99 3.23
C PHE A 121 6.65 -6.81 3.36
N PHE A 122 6.35 -5.83 4.23
CA PHE A 122 7.19 -4.65 4.37
C PHE A 122 8.57 -5.03 4.92
N LYS A 123 9.59 -4.60 4.20
CA LYS A 123 10.99 -4.62 4.63
C LYS A 123 11.38 -3.20 5.01
N VAL A 124 12.66 -2.99 5.33
CA VAL A 124 13.18 -1.68 5.73
C VAL A 124 12.77 -0.55 4.76
N PRO A 125 12.89 -0.68 3.42
CA PRO A 125 12.50 0.40 2.51
C PRO A 125 11.01 0.76 2.59
N GLU A 126 10.12 -0.21 2.76
CA GLU A 126 8.68 0.02 2.92
C GLU A 126 8.35 0.66 4.28
N VAL A 127 9.10 0.32 5.34
CA VAL A 127 8.98 0.99 6.64
C VAL A 127 9.36 2.47 6.52
N VAL A 128 10.43 2.78 5.78
CA VAL A 128 10.84 4.16 5.52
C VAL A 128 9.77 4.90 4.70
N ASP A 129 9.23 4.27 3.66
CA ASP A 129 8.12 4.85 2.88
C ASP A 129 6.89 5.08 3.78
N PHE A 130 6.56 4.16 4.71
CA PHE A 130 5.48 4.32 5.70
C PHE A 130 5.70 5.52 6.63
N LEU A 131 6.91 5.70 7.17
CA LEU A 131 7.26 6.85 8.01
C LEU A 131 7.09 8.17 7.24
N ASN A 132 7.48 8.20 5.98
CA ASN A 132 7.34 9.38 5.12
C ASN A 132 5.87 9.73 4.82
N LEU A 133 4.92 8.80 4.92
CA LEU A 133 3.49 9.08 4.70
C LEU A 133 2.92 10.10 5.68
N PHE A 134 3.49 10.24 6.88
CA PHE A 134 2.99 11.21 7.86
C PHE A 134 3.23 12.68 7.49
N ALA A 135 4.02 12.94 6.44
CA ALA A 135 4.13 14.27 5.82
C ALA A 135 3.14 14.49 4.66
N ASP A 136 2.41 13.45 4.25
CA ASP A 136 1.45 13.50 3.15
C ASP A 136 0.05 13.84 3.68
N SER A 137 -0.49 14.99 3.26
CA SER A 137 -1.80 15.48 3.72
C SER A 137 -2.96 14.53 3.38
N GLU A 138 -2.91 13.85 2.22
CA GLU A 138 -3.94 12.89 1.82
C GLU A 138 -3.98 11.72 2.80
N PHE A 139 -2.81 11.24 3.22
CA PHE A 139 -2.68 10.15 4.18
C PHE A 139 -3.12 10.56 5.59
N THR A 140 -2.74 11.76 6.03
CA THR A 140 -3.00 12.20 7.40
C THR A 140 -4.44 12.65 7.66
N THR A 141 -5.25 12.86 6.61
CA THR A 141 -6.57 13.51 6.67
C THR A 141 -7.51 12.92 7.74
N ASN A 142 -7.56 11.59 7.87
CA ASN A 142 -8.49 10.91 8.78
C ASN A 142 -7.85 10.46 10.10
N LEU A 143 -6.58 10.77 10.35
CA LEU A 143 -5.87 10.32 11.56
C LEU A 143 -6.29 11.04 12.85
N ASN A 144 -7.23 11.98 12.77
CA ASN A 144 -7.94 12.54 13.92
C ASN A 144 -9.13 11.69 14.39
N LYS A 145 -9.43 10.58 13.70
CA LYS A 145 -10.48 9.64 14.07
C LYS A 145 -9.89 8.46 14.84
N SER A 146 -10.67 7.90 15.76
CA SER A 146 -10.20 6.84 16.68
C SER A 146 -9.64 5.62 15.94
N LYS A 147 -10.39 5.06 14.98
CA LYS A 147 -9.99 3.83 14.28
C LYS A 147 -8.76 4.01 13.38
N PRO A 148 -8.70 5.02 12.48
CA PRO A 148 -7.48 5.31 11.73
C PRO A 148 -6.24 5.55 12.61
N ASP A 149 -6.38 6.35 13.68
CA ASP A 149 -5.29 6.62 14.63
C ASP A 149 -4.77 5.31 15.27
N ASN A 150 -5.68 4.50 15.83
CA ASN A 150 -5.31 3.22 16.46
C ASN A 150 -4.63 2.27 15.47
N ARG A 151 -5.16 2.15 14.26
CA ARG A 151 -4.60 1.25 13.24
C ARG A 151 -3.22 1.68 12.78
N MET A 152 -2.94 2.98 12.66
CA MET A 152 -1.58 3.44 12.35
C MET A 152 -0.59 3.14 13.46
N ARG A 153 -1.02 3.19 14.73
CA ARG A 153 -0.20 2.73 15.85
C ARG A 153 0.05 1.23 15.80
N ASP A 154 -0.93 0.45 15.38
CA ASP A 154 -0.78 -1.00 15.26
C ASP A 154 0.17 -1.39 14.12
N ILE A 155 0.12 -0.69 12.98
CA ILE A 155 1.16 -0.80 11.94
C ILE A 155 2.52 -0.45 12.54
N ALA A 156 2.65 0.69 13.22
CA ALA A 156 3.93 1.13 13.76
C ALA A 156 4.53 0.11 14.77
N LYS A 157 3.69 -0.48 15.64
CA LYS A 157 4.10 -1.56 16.56
C LYS A 157 4.59 -2.79 15.80
N ALA A 158 3.87 -3.21 14.76
CA ALA A 158 4.23 -4.39 13.97
C ALA A 158 5.57 -4.19 13.25
N LEU A 159 5.80 -3.00 12.69
CA LEU A 159 7.00 -2.67 11.92
C LEU A 159 8.28 -2.54 12.75
N LYS A 160 8.19 -2.41 14.09
CA LYS A 160 9.38 -2.42 14.96
C LYS A 160 10.17 -3.72 14.85
N ASN A 161 9.50 -4.83 14.53
CA ASN A 161 10.16 -6.14 14.37
C ASN A 161 10.86 -6.30 13.01
N THR A 162 10.69 -5.33 12.10
CA THR A 162 11.24 -5.40 10.74
C THR A 162 12.72 -4.96 10.67
N THR A 163 13.22 -4.24 11.68
CA THR A 163 14.58 -3.69 11.67
C THR A 163 15.15 -3.47 13.08
N THR A 164 16.48 -3.51 13.18
CA THR A 164 17.23 -3.10 14.38
C THR A 164 17.72 -1.65 14.33
N ASP A 165 17.44 -0.93 13.24
CA ASP A 165 17.84 0.47 13.09
C ASP A 165 17.23 1.34 14.20
N VAL A 166 18.10 2.02 14.95
CA VAL A 166 17.70 2.80 16.13
C VAL A 166 16.92 4.05 15.73
N HIS A 167 17.19 4.65 14.58
CA HIS A 167 16.50 5.87 14.12
C HIS A 167 15.10 5.53 13.61
N ILE A 168 14.96 4.45 12.83
CA ILE A 168 13.64 3.95 12.40
C ILE A 168 12.80 3.59 13.63
N ASN A 169 13.36 2.81 14.57
CA ASN A 169 12.62 2.42 15.77
C ASN A 169 12.23 3.61 16.65
N LYS A 170 13.08 4.64 16.77
CA LYS A 170 12.72 5.90 17.45
C LYS A 170 11.55 6.61 16.77
N ALA A 171 11.56 6.71 15.43
CA ALA A 171 10.47 7.34 14.69
C ALA A 171 9.13 6.57 14.86
N LEU A 172 9.18 5.23 14.82
CA LEU A 172 8.04 4.36 15.11
C LEU A 172 7.54 4.54 16.55
N ASP A 173 8.43 4.62 17.53
CA ASP A 173 8.07 4.85 18.93
C ASP A 173 7.37 6.19 19.14
N VAL A 174 7.74 7.23 18.39
CA VAL A 174 7.04 8.52 18.44
C VAL A 174 5.61 8.39 17.91
N ILE A 175 5.39 7.64 16.81
CA ILE A 175 4.04 7.36 16.30
C ILE A 175 3.22 6.58 17.35
N ILE A 176 3.79 5.53 17.93
CA ILE A 176 3.10 4.66 18.90
C ILE A 176 2.64 5.47 20.13
N ASN A 177 3.46 6.40 20.60
CA ASN A 177 3.23 7.16 21.83
C ASN A 177 2.71 8.60 21.60
N PHE A 178 2.41 8.98 20.35
CA PHE A 178 1.90 10.32 20.05
C PHE A 178 0.55 10.57 20.75
N PRO A 179 0.14 11.82 21.06
CA PRO A 179 -1.20 12.07 21.58
C PRO A 179 -2.30 11.46 20.68
N LEU A 180 -3.31 10.86 21.31
CA LEU A 180 -4.41 10.20 20.60
C LEU A 180 -5.13 11.19 19.69
N LYS A 181 -5.50 10.73 18.48
CA LYS A 181 -6.20 11.53 17.46
C LYS A 181 -5.43 12.77 16.99
N ALA A 182 -4.12 12.80 17.24
CA ALA A 182 -3.24 13.89 16.81
C ALA A 182 -2.19 13.43 15.80
N LEU A 183 -2.19 12.15 15.37
CA LEU A 183 -1.17 11.59 14.48
C LEU A 183 -1.02 12.35 13.16
N GLY A 184 -2.06 13.04 12.68
CA GLY A 184 -1.94 13.90 11.49
C GLY A 184 -0.92 15.03 11.63
N ASN A 185 -0.48 15.37 12.85
CA ASN A 185 0.50 16.42 13.13
C ASN A 185 1.89 15.87 13.49
N VAL A 186 2.10 14.54 13.47
CA VAL A 186 3.35 13.94 13.98
C VAL A 186 4.58 14.35 13.19
N SER A 187 4.45 14.59 11.88
CA SER A 187 5.54 15.06 11.02
C SER A 187 6.03 16.46 11.39
N GLY A 188 5.24 17.24 12.13
CA GLY A 188 5.60 18.53 12.69
C GLY A 188 6.42 18.45 13.98
N ASP A 189 6.34 17.34 14.71
CA ASP A 189 6.93 17.16 16.04
C ASP A 189 8.45 16.94 15.97
N THR A 190 9.20 17.68 16.77
CA THR A 190 10.67 17.58 16.81
C THR A 190 11.14 16.17 17.16
N ARG A 191 10.43 15.45 18.04
CA ARG A 191 10.76 14.07 18.43
C ARG A 191 10.69 13.11 17.24
N PHE A 192 9.80 13.38 16.28
CA PHE A 192 9.71 12.62 15.03
C PHE A 192 10.75 13.10 14.00
N LYS A 193 10.91 14.41 13.84
CA LYS A 193 11.84 15.00 12.86
C LYS A 193 13.30 14.63 13.12
N GLU A 194 13.75 14.63 14.37
CA GLU A 194 15.15 14.35 14.71
C GLU A 194 15.64 12.97 14.24
N PRO A 195 14.99 11.83 14.56
CA PRO A 195 15.40 10.53 14.03
C PRO A 195 15.25 10.45 12.51
N MET A 196 14.23 11.08 11.91
CA MET A 196 14.00 11.06 10.47
C MET A 196 15.15 11.65 9.64
N LYS A 197 15.99 12.54 10.20
CA LYS A 197 17.19 13.06 9.52
C LYS A 197 18.21 11.96 9.16
N TYR A 198 18.16 10.82 9.85
CA TYR A 198 19.11 9.72 9.73
C TYR A 198 18.50 8.47 9.09
N VAL A 199 17.19 8.49 8.82
CA VAL A 199 16.51 7.42 8.10
C VAL A 199 16.84 7.53 6.61
N LYS A 200 17.36 6.45 6.01
CA LYS A 200 17.80 6.38 4.60
C LYS A 200 16.90 5.48 3.77
#